data_AF-A0A7X5N3K7-F1
#
_entry.id   AF-A0A7X5N3K7-F1
#
_cell.length_a   1.000
_cell.length_b   1.000
_cell.length_c   1.000
_cell.angle_alpha   90.00
_cell.angle_beta   90.00
_cell.angle_gamma   90.00
#
_symmetry.space_group_name_H-M   'P 1'
#
loop_
_entity.id
_entity.type
_entity.pdbx_description
1 polymer ?
#
loop_
_entity_poly.entity_id
_entity_poly.type
_entity_poly.pdbx_seq_one_letter_code
_entity_poly.pdbx_strand_id
1 'polypeptide(L)' 'MKTVLVAGSKGGVGKTTIATNLAAHAALQGQRTVLADADPQGSSTRWAQRRASLESAVLPIDATRRRNW' A
#
# COMPACT_ATOMS: atom_id res chain seq x y z
N MET A 1 14.10 9.20 1.73
CA MET A 1 12.94 8.28 1.60
C MET A 1 11.68 9.12 1.45
N LYS A 2 10.85 8.88 0.43
CA LYS A 2 9.63 9.66 0.19
C LYS A 2 8.43 8.90 0.78
N THR A 3 7.61 9.57 1.58
CA THR A 3 6.43 8.98 2.23
C THR A 3 5.20 9.71 1.78
N VAL A 4 4.17 8.98 1.32
CA VAL A 4 2.90 9.53 0.85
C VAL A 4 1.77 8.87 1.63
N LEU A 5 0.91 9.67 2.26
CA LEU A 5 -0.29 9.22 2.94
C LEU A 5 -1.51 9.46 2.05
N VAL A 6 -2.28 8.39 1.79
CA VAL A 6 -3.59 8.50 1.14
C VAL A 6 -4.67 8.26 2.19
N ALA A 7 -5.37 9.32 2.59
CA ALA A 7 -6.38 9.29 3.64
C ALA A 7 -7.70 9.92 3.16
N GLY A 8 -8.80 9.62 3.86
CA GLY A 8 -10.13 10.10 3.54
C GLY A 8 -11.17 9.60 4.54
N SER A 9 -12.09 10.49 4.93
CA SER A 9 -13.02 10.31 6.06
C SER A 9 -14.16 9.31 5.80
N LYS A 10 -14.44 8.97 4.54
CA LYS A 10 -15.53 8.07 4.14
C LYS A 10 -15.01 6.76 3.53
N GLY A 11 -15.72 5.66 3.78
CA GLY A 11 -15.50 4.38 3.10
C GLY A 11 -15.84 4.49 1.61
N GLY A 12 -15.07 3.82 0.75
CA GLY A 12 -15.34 3.80 -0.70
C GLY A 12 -14.89 5.03 -1.51
N VAL A 13 -14.24 6.02 -0.91
CA VAL A 13 -13.72 7.22 -1.63
C VAL A 13 -12.47 6.96 -2.49
N GLY A 14 -12.07 5.71 -2.68
CA GLY A 14 -10.93 5.35 -3.53
C GLY A 14 -9.54 5.34 -2.88
N LYS A 15 -9.42 5.44 -1.55
CA LYS A 15 -8.13 5.45 -0.83
C LYS A 15 -7.21 4.29 -1.24
N THR A 16 -7.71 3.06 -1.14
CA THR A 16 -6.97 1.85 -1.51
C THR A 16 -6.60 1.87 -2.99
N THR A 17 -7.51 2.27 -3.88
CA THR A 17 -7.28 2.34 -5.32
C THR A 17 -6.15 3.31 -5.65
N ILE A 18 -6.13 4.49 -5.04
CA ILE A 18 -5.09 5.49 -5.28
C ILE A 18 -3.76 5.00 -4.69
N ALA A 19 -3.75 4.50 -3.46
CA ALA A 19 -2.55 4.02 -2.79
C ALA A 19 -1.86 2.88 -3.57
N THR A 20 -2.62 1.91 -4.07
CA THR A 20 -2.07 0.78 -4.81
C THR A 20 -1.55 1.19 -6.20
N ASN A 21 -2.22 2.12 -6.88
CA ASN A 21 -1.74 2.63 -8.18
C ASN A 21 -0.46 3.46 -8.04
N LEU A 22 -0.36 4.31 -7.02
CA LEU A 22 0.87 5.06 -6.73
C LEU A 22 2.03 4.10 -6.42
N ALA A 23 1.78 3.06 -5.62
CA ALA A 23 2.78 2.06 -5.29
C ALA A 23 3.21 1.23 -6.52
N ALA A 24 2.24 0.79 -7.34
CA ALA A 24 2.53 0.07 -8.57
C ALA A 24 3.36 0.92 -9.54
N HIS A 25 3.00 2.18 -9.72
CA HIS A 25 3.75 3.10 -10.57
C HIS A 25 5.18 3.28 -10.08
N ALA A 26 5.40 3.53 -8.78
CA ALA A 26 6.74 3.65 -8.22
C ALA A 26 7.59 2.37 -8.42
N ALA A 27 6.99 1.18 -8.20
CA ALA A 27 7.66 -0.10 -8.44
C ALA A 27 8.02 -0.28 -9.93
N LEU A 28 7.14 0.09 -10.85
CA LEU A 28 7.41 0.06 -12.30
C LEU A 28 8.50 1.03 -12.74
N GLN A 29 8.75 2.09 -11.97
CA GLN A 29 9.89 3.01 -12.17
C GLN A 29 11.18 2.51 -11.50
N GLY A 30 11.23 1.25 -11.07
CA GLY A 30 12.42 0.65 -10.44
C GLY A 30 12.65 1.09 -8.98
N GLN A 31 11.66 1.75 -8.35
CA GLN A 31 11.81 2.18 -6.96
C GLN A 31 11.47 1.06 -5.99
N ARG A 32 12.31 0.89 -4.96
CA ARG A 32 11.99 0.03 -3.80
C ARG A 32 10.76 0.60 -3.09
N THR A 33 9.62 -0.07 -3.26
CA THR A 33 8.32 0.45 -2.86
C THR A 33 7.69 -0.43 -1.79
N VAL A 34 7.20 0.21 -0.73
CA VAL A 34 6.48 -0.42 0.38
C VAL A 34 5.07 0.15 0.44
N LEU A 35 4.08 -0.70 0.72
CA LEU A 35 2.68 -0.31 0.92
C LEU A 35 2.27 -0.63 2.35
N ALA A 36 2.05 0.41 3.14
CA ALA A 36 1.61 0.28 4.53
C ALA A 36 0.09 0.30 4.63
N ASP A 37 -0.51 -0.80 5.06
CA ASP A 37 -1.95 -0.92 5.23
C ASP A 37 -2.35 -0.57 6.67
N ALA A 38 -2.94 0.60 6.86
CA ALA A 38 -3.48 1.05 8.13
C ALA A 38 -4.98 0.76 8.28
N ASP A 39 -5.61 0.14 7.27
CA ASP A 39 -7.02 -0.24 7.31
C ASP A 39 -7.15 -1.71 7.80
N PRO A 40 -7.87 -1.96 8.91
CA PRO A 40 -8.10 -3.33 9.41
C PRO A 40 -8.70 -4.29 8.38
N GLN A 41 -9.35 -3.79 7.33
CA GLN A 41 -9.90 -4.62 6.25
C GLN A 41 -8.81 -5.27 5.37
N GLY A 42 -7.57 -4.77 5.40
CA GLY A 42 -6.41 -5.37 4.73
C GLY A 42 -6.51 -5.40 3.20
N SER A 43 -7.31 -4.51 2.61
CA SER A 43 -7.59 -4.51 1.17
C SER A 43 -6.35 -4.25 0.33
N SER A 44 -5.44 -3.39 0.78
CA SER A 44 -4.22 -3.05 0.04
C SER A 44 -3.14 -4.14 0.23
N THR A 45 -3.08 -4.77 1.41
CA THR A 45 -2.25 -5.94 1.67
C THR A 45 -2.62 -7.11 0.77
N ARG A 46 -3.92 -7.46 0.67
CA ARG A 46 -4.38 -8.54 -0.23
C ARG A 46 -4.07 -8.22 -1.70
N TRP A 47 -4.20 -6.97 -2.10
CA TRP A 47 -3.84 -6.54 -3.46
C TRP A 47 -2.35 -6.77 -3.75
N ALA A 48 -1.46 -6.42 -2.82
CA ALA A 48 -0.02 -6.61 -2.98
C ALA A 48 0.36 -8.10 -3.01
N GLN A 49 -0.23 -8.92 -2.14
CA GLN A 49 0.01 -10.37 -2.09
C GLN A 49 -0.34 -11.08 -3.41
N ARG A 50 -1.44 -10.68 -4.06
CA ARG A 50 -1.84 -11.22 -5.38
C ARG A 50 -0.84 -10.91 -6.50
N ARG A 51 0.08 -9.97 -6.28
CA ARG A 51 1.07 -9.48 -7.23
C ARG A 51 2.50 -9.89 -6.86
N ALA A 52 2.68 -10.72 -5.84
CA ALA A 52 3.99 -11.07 -5.30
C ALA A 52 4.93 -11.77 -6.30
N SER A 53 4.39 -12.40 -7.36
CA SER A 53 5.17 -13.04 -8.42
C SER A 53 5.61 -12.09 -9.54
N LEU A 54 5.15 -10.83 -9.53
CA LEU A 54 5.54 -9.85 -10.54
C LEU A 54 6.91 -9.25 -10.20
N GLU A 55 7.69 -8.93 -11.22
CA GLU A 55 8.93 -8.16 -11.05
C GLU A 55 8.68 -6.79 -10.38
N SER A 56 7.50 -6.20 -10.64
CA SER A 56 7.02 -4.96 -10.01
C SER A 56 6.24 -5.19 -8.71
N ALA A 57 6.54 -6.27 -7.99
CA ALA A 57 5.91 -6.55 -6.70
C ALA A 57 6.17 -5.42 -5.70
N VAL A 58 5.14 -5.10 -4.91
CA VAL A 58 5.21 -4.10 -3.83
C VAL A 58 5.19 -4.85 -2.51
N LEU A 59 6.09 -4.50 -1.58
CA LEU A 59 6.14 -5.14 -0.26
C LEU A 59 5.00 -4.60 0.62
N PRO A 60 4.02 -5.42 1.05
CA PRO A 60 3.02 -4.97 2.01
C PRO A 60 3.57 -5.01 3.44
N ILE A 61 3.19 -4.01 4.24
CA ILE A 61 3.39 -4.03 5.70
C ILE A 61 2.06 -3.78 6.41
N ASP A 62 1.81 -4.53 7.48
CA ASP A 62 0.68 -4.29 8.38
C ASP A 62 1.02 -3.09 9.28
N ALA A 63 0.26 -2.01 9.11
CA ALA A 63 0.36 -0.78 9.90
C ALA A 63 -0.87 -0.56 10.81
N THR A 64 -1.71 -1.59 11.00
CA THR A 64 -2.90 -1.52 11.87
C THR A 64 -2.51 -1.46 13.35
N ARG A 65 -1.35 -2.03 13.72
CA ARG A 65 -0.85 -2.00 15.09
C ARG A 65 0.05 -0.78 15.29
N ARG A 66 -0.27 0.05 16.28
CA ARG A 66 0.71 0.97 16.84
C ARG A 66 1.80 0.13 17.50
N ARG A 67 3.01 0.13 16.93
CA ARG A 67 4.19 -0.21 17.73
C ARG A 67 4.34 0.93 18.75
N ASN A 68 4.18 0.62 20.03
CA ASN A 68 4.68 1.48 21.09
C ASN A 68 6.20 1.47 20.96
N TRP A 69 6.75 2.59 20.51
CA TRP A 69 8.17 2.89 20.63
C TRP A 69 8.40 3.57 21.97
#